data_AF-A0A540WST9-F1
#
_entry.id   AF-A0A540WST9-F1
#
_cell.length_a   1.000
_cell.length_b   1.000
_cell.length_c   1.000
_cell.angle_alpha   90.00
_cell.angle_beta   90.00
_cell.angle_gamma   90.00
#
_symmetry.space_group_name_H-M   'P 1'
#
loop_
_entity.id
_entity.type
_entity.pdbx_description
1 polymer ?
#
loop_
_entity_poly.entity_id
_entity_poly.type
_entity_poly.pdbx_seq_one_letter_code
_entity_poly.pdbx_strand_id
1 'polypeptide(L)'
;MKTRYRLMLMAAVALGVAVSLGLLWRSSPSEAPEVMEEAASAPPPSSPAPTPTAAAAVPRPESPPEPQAAPRDATVVALRPGDVAPEPEVANPPPQTNDELQPELPQTAQWKLEKTTHITALLGRDVERLEHERELAEARGDSERVHQLETVLKRHHGRLVGLREEVRTLTEAAAAEAAREGRPAP
;
A
#
# COMPACT_ATOMS: atom_id res chain seq x y z
N MET A 1 16.87 -52.88 18.78
CA MET A 1 15.63 -52.15 19.16
C MET A 1 15.86 -51.05 20.21
N LYS A 2 16.80 -51.18 21.16
CA LYS A 2 17.07 -50.17 22.22
C LYS A 2 17.46 -48.76 21.75
N THR A 3 18.15 -48.62 20.61
CA THR A 3 18.60 -47.31 20.08
C THR A 3 17.47 -46.49 19.47
N ARG A 4 16.51 -47.12 18.80
CA ARG A 4 15.34 -46.45 18.21
C ARG A 4 14.40 -45.90 19.29
N TYR A 5 14.28 -46.62 20.41
CA TYR A 5 13.48 -46.18 21.56
C TYR A 5 14.10 -44.97 22.26
N ARG A 6 15.44 -44.92 22.37
CA ARG A 6 16.15 -43.75 22.93
C ARG A 6 16.02 -42.51 22.05
N LEU A 7 16.06 -42.67 20.72
CA LEU A 7 15.85 -41.58 19.77
C LEU A 7 14.41 -41.04 19.84
N MET A 8 13.40 -41.92 19.90
CA MET A 8 12.01 -41.48 20.07
C MET A 8 11.76 -40.80 21.42
N LEU A 9 12.40 -41.27 22.48
CA LEU A 9 12.28 -40.64 23.80
C LEU A 9 12.92 -39.25 23.83
N MET A 10 14.09 -39.08 23.20
CA MET A 10 14.72 -37.75 23.09
C MET A 10 13.90 -36.78 22.23
N ALA A 11 13.30 -37.26 21.14
CA ALA A 11 12.41 -36.45 20.31
C ALA A 11 11.14 -36.01 21.06
N ALA A 12 10.56 -36.90 21.86
CA ALA A 12 9.40 -36.58 22.69
C ALA A 12 9.72 -35.53 23.78
N VAL A 13 10.89 -35.63 24.41
CA VAL A 13 11.36 -34.65 25.41
C VAL A 13 11.61 -33.29 24.74
N ALA A 14 12.28 -33.27 23.59
CA ALA A 14 12.54 -32.02 22.85
C ALA A 14 11.24 -31.31 22.43
N LEU A 15 10.25 -32.08 21.96
CA LEU A 15 8.94 -31.55 21.60
C LEU A 15 8.20 -30.97 22.83
N GLY A 16 8.26 -31.66 23.97
CA GLY A 16 7.66 -31.19 25.22
C GLY A 16 8.25 -29.86 25.72
N VAL A 17 9.57 -29.72 25.63
CA VAL A 17 10.28 -28.48 26.00
C VAL A 17 9.89 -27.34 25.07
N ALA A 18 9.84 -27.58 23.75
CA ALA A 18 9.46 -26.56 22.78
C ALA A 18 8.02 -26.04 22.97
N VAL A 19 7.07 -26.94 23.25
CA VAL A 19 5.68 -26.57 23.53
C VAL A 19 5.58 -25.76 24.82
N SER A 20 6.30 -26.18 25.87
CA SER A 20 6.29 -25.50 27.17
C SER A 20 6.87 -24.09 27.07
N LEU A 21 7.94 -23.90 26.28
CA LEU A 21 8.55 -22.59 26.06
C LEU A 21 7.63 -21.66 25.24
N GLY A 22 6.92 -22.20 24.25
CA GLY A 22 5.92 -21.45 23.46
C GLY A 22 4.71 -20.98 24.28
N LEU A 23 4.27 -21.78 25.25
CA LEU A 23 3.16 -21.41 26.15
C LEU A 23 3.59 -20.35 27.19
N LEU A 24 4.82 -20.39 27.70
CA LEU A 24 5.33 -19.36 28.61
C LEU A 24 5.46 -18.00 27.92
N TRP A 25 5.79 -17.96 26.62
CA TRP A 25 5.96 -16.70 25.91
C TRP A 25 4.64 -15.97 25.59
N ARG A 26 3.51 -16.69 25.62
CA ARG A 26 2.18 -16.13 25.33
C ARG A 26 1.50 -15.49 26.55
N SER A 27 2.15 -15.52 27.71
CA SER A 27 1.64 -14.97 28.97
C SER A 27 2.44 -13.73 29.35
N SER A 28 2.25 -12.61 28.65
CA SER A 28 2.58 -11.28 29.20
C SER A 28 1.31 -10.70 29.84
N PRO A 29 1.35 -10.34 31.14
CA PRO A 29 0.19 -9.82 31.84
C PRO A 29 -0.13 -8.39 31.37
N SER A 30 -1.41 -8.17 31.08
CA SER A 30 -2.02 -6.85 30.93
C SER A 30 -1.97 -6.15 32.28
N GLU A 31 -1.26 -5.03 32.34
CA GLU A 31 -1.28 -4.14 33.50
C GLU A 31 -1.90 -2.82 33.05
N ALA A 32 -3.14 -2.61 33.46
CA ALA A 32 -3.76 -1.30 33.52
C ALA A 32 -4.11 -1.03 34.99
N PRO A 33 -3.95 0.21 35.45
CA PRO A 33 -5.02 0.79 36.24
C PRO A 33 -5.42 2.20 35.77
N GLU A 34 -6.73 2.40 35.72
CA GLU A 34 -7.45 3.68 35.80
C GLU A 34 -7.01 4.47 37.06
N VAL A 35 -7.09 5.81 37.06
CA VAL A 35 -8.08 6.58 37.85
C VAL A 35 -8.19 8.07 37.40
N MET A 36 -9.45 8.51 37.19
CA MET A 36 -10.15 9.78 37.49
C MET A 36 -9.68 11.19 37.07
N GLU A 37 -10.59 11.81 36.31
CA GLU A 37 -11.17 13.17 36.32
C GLU A 37 -10.46 14.31 37.09
N GLU A 38 -10.27 15.44 36.39
CA GLU A 38 -10.78 16.73 36.88
C GLU A 38 -11.20 17.63 35.71
N ALA A 39 -12.44 18.11 35.78
CA ALA A 39 -13.02 19.05 34.85
C ALA A 39 -12.49 20.46 35.10
N ALA A 40 -11.86 21.06 34.09
CA ALA A 40 -11.67 22.51 34.01
C ALA A 40 -12.05 22.97 32.60
N SER A 41 -13.22 23.61 32.53
CA SER A 41 -13.74 24.26 31.33
C SER A 41 -12.79 25.38 30.90
N ALA A 42 -12.02 25.15 29.84
CA ALA A 42 -11.22 26.16 29.15
C ALA A 42 -11.67 26.20 27.68
N PRO A 43 -11.80 27.40 27.06
CA PRO A 43 -12.23 27.51 25.67
C PRO A 43 -11.19 26.82 24.75
N PRO A 44 -11.63 26.22 23.63
CA PRO A 44 -10.70 25.58 22.71
C PRO A 44 -9.69 26.63 22.20
N PRO A 45 -8.38 26.34 22.17
CA PRO A 45 -7.47 27.20 21.45
C PRO A 45 -7.91 27.25 19.99
N SER A 46 -8.18 28.44 19.47
CA SER A 46 -8.27 28.65 18.03
C SER A 46 -6.96 28.17 17.42
N SER A 47 -7.00 27.01 16.75
CA SER A 47 -5.91 26.59 15.88
C SER A 47 -5.60 27.73 14.92
N PRO A 48 -4.37 28.26 14.88
CA PRO A 48 -3.99 29.12 13.78
C PRO A 48 -4.10 28.28 12.51
N ALA A 49 -4.92 28.75 11.57
CA ALA A 49 -4.95 28.20 10.23
C ALA A 49 -3.51 28.10 9.70
N PRO A 50 -3.13 27.02 8.99
CA PRO A 50 -1.81 26.96 8.39
C PRO A 50 -1.73 28.12 7.38
N THR A 51 -0.98 29.16 7.74
CA THR A 51 -0.47 30.13 6.77
C THR A 51 0.26 29.33 5.68
N PRO A 52 -0.03 29.55 4.40
CA PRO A 52 0.76 28.95 3.34
C PRO A 52 2.17 29.52 3.45
N THR A 53 3.09 28.72 4.01
CA THR A 53 4.51 28.96 3.86
C THR A 53 4.77 29.05 2.37
N ALA A 54 5.16 30.23 1.90
CA ALA A 54 5.74 30.40 0.59
C ALA A 54 6.92 29.45 0.50
N ALA A 55 6.72 28.31 -0.16
CA ALA A 55 7.79 27.37 -0.45
C ALA A 55 8.84 28.16 -1.24
N ALA A 56 10.01 28.35 -0.64
CA ALA A 56 11.18 28.81 -1.35
C ALA A 56 11.33 27.91 -2.58
N ALA A 57 11.27 28.52 -3.76
CA ALA A 57 11.39 27.83 -5.03
C ALA A 57 12.71 27.04 -5.02
N VAL A 58 12.61 25.72 -4.95
CA VAL A 58 13.74 24.84 -5.17
C VAL A 58 14.17 25.06 -6.63
N PRO A 59 15.42 25.48 -6.90
CA PRO A 59 15.87 25.61 -8.28
C PRO A 59 15.78 24.24 -8.95
N ARG A 60 15.01 24.19 -10.03
CA ARG A 60 14.89 23.03 -10.91
C ARG A 60 16.30 22.66 -11.39
N PRO A 61 16.72 21.38 -11.28
CA PRO A 61 17.99 20.96 -11.87
C PRO A 61 17.92 21.17 -13.38
N GLU A 62 18.86 21.96 -13.91
CA GLU A 62 19.05 22.14 -15.34
C GLU A 62 19.35 20.77 -15.96
N SER A 63 18.54 20.39 -16.94
CA SER A 63 18.80 19.23 -17.78
C SER A 63 20.14 19.43 -18.52
N PRO A 64 20.98 18.39 -18.66
CA PRO A 64 22.20 18.47 -19.45
C PRO A 64 21.89 18.97 -20.87
N PRO A 65 22.79 19.75 -21.50
CA PRO A 65 22.61 20.13 -22.89
C PRO A 65 22.51 18.85 -23.73
N GLU A 66 21.42 18.75 -24.47
CA GLU A 66 21.17 17.67 -25.41
C GLU A 66 22.36 17.58 -26.38
N PRO A 67 22.96 16.40 -26.62
CA PRO A 67 24.00 16.28 -27.63
C PRO A 67 23.39 16.72 -28.97
N GLN A 68 23.98 17.74 -29.61
CA GLN A 68 23.59 18.19 -30.94
C GLN A 68 23.52 16.97 -31.86
N ALA A 69 22.31 16.49 -32.11
CA ALA A 69 22.06 15.52 -33.14
C ALA A 69 22.46 16.22 -34.45
N ALA A 70 23.39 15.60 -35.19
CA ALA A 70 23.71 16.02 -36.54
C ALA A 70 22.40 16.28 -37.30
N PRO A 71 22.29 17.37 -38.09
CA PRO A 71 21.05 17.69 -38.79
C PRO A 71 20.68 16.50 -39.65
N ARG A 72 19.64 15.77 -39.24
CA ARG A 72 18.97 14.83 -40.13
C ARG A 72 18.23 15.71 -41.11
N ASP A 73 18.66 15.72 -42.36
CA ASP A 73 17.97 16.42 -43.44
C ASP A 73 16.52 15.95 -43.48
N ALA A 74 15.63 16.72 -42.85
CA ALA A 74 14.20 16.50 -42.90
C ALA A 74 13.78 16.73 -44.35
N THR A 75 13.19 15.71 -44.97
CA THR A 75 12.62 15.86 -46.31
C THR A 75 11.33 16.66 -46.19
N VAL A 76 11.45 17.99 -46.20
CA VAL A 76 10.31 18.91 -46.14
C VAL A 76 9.57 18.82 -47.47
N VAL A 77 8.39 18.19 -47.47
CA VAL A 77 7.48 18.24 -48.60
C VAL A 77 6.93 19.67 -48.66
N ALA A 78 7.31 20.42 -49.69
CA ALA A 78 6.78 21.76 -49.93
C ALA A 78 5.26 21.65 -50.14
N LEU A 79 4.50 22.46 -49.39
CA LEU A 79 3.05 22.60 -49.58
C LEU A 79 2.79 23.02 -51.04
N ARG A 80 1.93 22.28 -51.74
CA ARG A 80 1.54 22.61 -53.11
C ARG A 80 0.66 23.87 -53.10
N PRO A 81 0.62 24.63 -54.21
CA PRO A 81 -0.29 25.77 -54.31
C PRO A 81 -1.75 25.30 -54.13
N GLY A 82 -2.36 25.67 -53.00
CA GLY A 82 -3.70 25.22 -52.60
C GLY A 82 -3.74 24.42 -51.28
N ASP A 83 -2.60 23.98 -50.75
CA ASP A 83 -2.53 23.33 -49.46
C ASP A 83 -2.62 24.37 -48.33
N VAL A 84 -3.59 24.19 -47.43
CA VAL A 84 -3.75 25.02 -46.24
C VAL A 84 -2.77 24.51 -45.17
N ALA A 85 -1.89 25.39 -44.68
CA ALA A 85 -1.03 25.05 -43.55
C ALA A 85 -1.89 24.69 -42.33
N PRO A 86 -1.56 23.62 -41.57
CA PRO A 86 -2.31 23.30 -40.36
C PRO A 86 -2.26 24.51 -39.42
N GLU A 87 -3.43 24.90 -38.91
CA GLU A 87 -3.52 26.05 -38.01
C GLU A 87 -2.61 25.82 -36.79
N PRO A 88 -1.87 26.85 -36.35
CA PRO A 88 -0.99 26.72 -35.20
C PRO A 88 -1.80 26.29 -33.98
N GLU A 89 -1.40 25.19 -33.34
CA GLU A 89 -1.97 24.76 -32.08
C GLU A 89 -1.95 25.95 -31.10
N VAL A 90 -3.14 26.42 -30.73
CA VAL A 90 -3.30 27.60 -29.88
C VAL A 90 -2.69 27.26 -28.52
N ALA A 91 -1.61 27.96 -28.16
CA ALA A 91 -0.80 27.68 -26.96
C ALA A 91 -1.55 27.79 -25.61
N ASN A 92 -2.81 28.23 -25.64
CA ASN A 92 -3.69 28.28 -24.47
C ASN A 92 -5.14 28.12 -24.96
N PRO A 93 -5.63 26.87 -25.16
CA PRO A 93 -7.03 26.67 -25.48
C PRO A 93 -7.91 27.28 -24.39
N PRO A 94 -9.08 27.83 -24.73
CA PRO A 94 -10.00 28.37 -23.72
C PRO A 94 -10.34 27.30 -22.68
N PRO A 95 -10.61 27.68 -21.41
CA PRO A 95 -11.01 26.74 -20.39
C PRO A 95 -12.20 25.92 -20.89
N GLN A 96 -12.03 24.61 -20.97
CA GLN A 96 -13.09 23.72 -21.40
C GLN A 96 -14.18 23.71 -20.33
N THR A 97 -15.42 23.90 -20.75
CA THR A 97 -16.57 23.67 -19.88
C THR A 97 -16.64 22.18 -19.61
N ASN A 98 -16.20 21.76 -18.43
CA ASN A 98 -16.33 20.37 -18.00
C ASN A 98 -17.82 20.04 -17.86
N ASP A 99 -18.21 18.84 -18.28
CA ASP A 99 -19.55 18.33 -18.05
C ASP A 99 -19.87 18.32 -16.55
N GLU A 100 -21.14 18.51 -16.20
CA GLU A 100 -21.60 18.41 -14.81
C GLU A 100 -21.28 17.01 -14.26
N LEU A 101 -20.48 16.99 -13.20
CA LEU A 101 -20.11 15.76 -12.51
C LEU A 101 -21.38 15.12 -11.92
N GLN A 102 -21.71 13.91 -12.38
CA GLN A 102 -22.76 13.14 -11.72
C GLN A 102 -22.34 12.81 -10.28
N PRO A 103 -23.28 12.83 -9.32
CA PRO A 103 -22.98 12.46 -7.95
C PRO A 103 -22.46 11.02 -7.88
N GLU A 104 -21.34 10.81 -7.17
CA GLU A 104 -20.78 9.48 -6.99
C GLU A 104 -21.76 8.57 -6.24
N LEU A 105 -21.80 7.28 -6.63
CA LEU A 105 -22.54 6.26 -5.89
C LEU A 105 -22.03 6.19 -4.44
N PRO A 106 -22.92 5.88 -3.46
CA PRO A 106 -22.51 5.79 -2.07
C PRO A 106 -21.44 4.70 -1.93
N GLN A 107 -20.31 5.05 -1.31
CA GLN A 107 -19.24 4.10 -1.00
C GLN A 107 -19.65 3.22 0.20
N THR A 108 -20.52 2.24 -0.06
CA THR A 108 -21.04 1.28 0.94
C THR A 108 -19.94 0.44 1.57
N ALA A 109 -20.17 -0.12 2.76
CA ALA A 109 -19.21 -1.00 3.41
C ALA A 109 -18.95 -2.26 2.56
N GLN A 110 -19.97 -2.77 1.85
CA GLN A 110 -19.84 -3.90 0.94
C GLN A 110 -18.88 -3.62 -0.22
N TRP A 111 -19.01 -2.45 -0.86
CA TRP A 111 -18.12 -2.06 -1.95
C TRP A 111 -16.66 -1.91 -1.47
N LYS A 112 -16.46 -1.35 -0.28
CA LYS A 112 -15.13 -1.26 0.33
C LYS A 112 -14.57 -2.65 0.65
N LEU A 113 -15.38 -3.54 1.22
CA LEU A 113 -14.99 -4.91 1.52
C LEU A 113 -14.50 -5.64 0.28
N GLU A 114 -15.24 -5.57 -0.83
CA GLU A 114 -14.86 -6.21 -2.10
C GLU A 114 -13.53 -5.67 -2.61
N LYS A 115 -13.36 -4.34 -2.61
CA LYS A 115 -12.11 -3.69 -3.04
C LYS A 115 -10.92 -4.07 -2.16
N THR A 116 -11.06 -3.97 -0.84
CA THR A 116 -9.98 -4.28 0.10
C THR A 116 -9.62 -5.76 0.03
N THR A 117 -10.60 -6.65 -0.16
CA THR A 117 -10.35 -8.09 -0.37
C THR A 117 -9.56 -8.32 -1.66
N HIS A 118 -9.91 -7.65 -2.76
CA HIS A 118 -9.19 -7.76 -4.02
C HIS A 118 -7.73 -7.27 -3.90
N ILE A 119 -7.52 -6.13 -3.25
CA ILE A 119 -6.18 -5.57 -3.00
C ILE A 119 -5.36 -6.52 -2.12
N THR A 120 -5.98 -7.11 -1.08
CA THR A 120 -5.33 -8.09 -0.20
C THR A 120 -4.86 -9.31 -0.98
N ALA A 121 -5.68 -9.82 -1.90
CA ALA A 121 -5.34 -10.96 -2.74
C ALA A 121 -4.21 -10.65 -3.74
N LEU A 122 -4.19 -9.45 -4.34
CA LEU A 122 -3.09 -9.00 -5.19
C LEU A 122 -1.78 -8.91 -4.42
N LEU A 123 -1.83 -8.29 -3.23
CA LEU A 123 -0.66 -8.13 -2.38
C LEU A 123 -0.11 -9.46 -1.87
N GLY A 124 -0.99 -10.44 -1.60
CA GLY A 124 -0.61 -11.81 -1.25
C GLY A 124 0.19 -12.47 -2.36
N ARG A 125 -0.28 -12.39 -3.61
CA ARG A 125 0.45 -12.91 -4.78
C ARG A 125 1.79 -12.21 -5.00
N ASP A 126 1.86 -10.89 -4.76
CA ASP A 126 3.11 -10.16 -4.87
C ASP A 126 4.13 -10.61 -3.82
N VAL A 127 3.69 -10.90 -2.58
CA VAL A 127 4.54 -11.47 -1.54
C VAL A 127 5.09 -12.83 -1.98
N GLU A 128 4.23 -13.74 -2.43
CA GLU A 128 4.66 -15.07 -2.90
C GLU A 128 5.69 -14.96 -4.03
N ARG A 129 5.48 -14.05 -4.99
CA ARG A 129 6.45 -13.79 -6.07
C ARG A 129 7.78 -13.29 -5.50
N LEU A 130 7.75 -12.33 -4.57
CA LEU A 130 8.96 -11.73 -4.00
C LEU A 130 9.74 -12.72 -3.12
N GLU A 131 9.06 -13.61 -2.41
CA GLU A 131 9.69 -14.70 -1.66
C GLU A 131 10.42 -15.65 -2.61
N HIS A 132 9.78 -16.03 -3.72
CA HIS A 132 10.43 -16.83 -4.74
C HIS A 132 11.65 -16.12 -5.36
N GLU A 133 11.54 -14.83 -5.66
CA GLU A 133 12.68 -14.03 -6.15
C GLU A 133 13.82 -13.97 -5.14
N ARG A 134 13.52 -13.90 -3.83
CA ARG A 134 14.50 -13.91 -2.74
C ARG A 134 15.24 -15.24 -2.72
N GLU A 135 14.53 -16.36 -2.78
CA GLU A 135 15.13 -17.71 -2.83
C GLU A 135 16.04 -17.87 -4.05
N LEU A 136 15.61 -17.36 -5.22
CA LEU A 136 16.44 -17.38 -6.43
C LEU A 136 17.69 -16.51 -6.31
N ALA A 137 17.60 -15.34 -5.65
CA ALA A 137 18.76 -14.48 -5.39
C ALA A 137 19.73 -15.13 -4.38
N GLU A 138 19.19 -15.78 -3.35
CA GLU A 138 19.94 -16.53 -2.35
C GLU A 138 20.69 -17.71 -3.01
N ALA A 139 20.02 -18.46 -3.89
CA ALA A 139 20.64 -19.54 -4.66
C ALA A 139 21.76 -19.05 -5.60
N ARG A 140 21.71 -17.80 -6.06
CA ARG A 140 22.77 -17.16 -6.85
C ARG A 140 23.91 -16.58 -6.00
N GLY A 141 23.76 -16.52 -4.67
CA GLY A 141 24.70 -15.87 -3.77
C GLY A 141 24.67 -14.34 -3.81
N ASP A 142 23.61 -13.75 -4.36
CA ASP A 142 23.45 -12.30 -4.47
C ASP A 142 22.87 -11.71 -3.16
N SER A 143 23.76 -11.53 -2.19
CA SER A 143 23.38 -11.06 -0.84
C SER A 143 22.78 -9.65 -0.82
N GLU A 144 23.20 -8.76 -1.73
CA GLU A 144 22.65 -7.41 -1.81
C GLU A 144 21.19 -7.46 -2.26
N ARG A 145 20.90 -8.24 -3.31
CA ARG A 145 19.53 -8.41 -3.80
C ARG A 145 18.63 -9.08 -2.76
N VAL A 146 19.13 -10.07 -2.01
CA VAL A 146 18.39 -10.69 -0.91
C VAL A 146 17.99 -9.65 0.13
N HIS A 147 18.92 -8.79 0.57
CA HIS A 147 18.64 -7.76 1.57
C HIS A 147 17.60 -6.72 1.09
N GLN A 148 17.70 -6.31 -0.18
CA GLN A 148 16.71 -5.42 -0.79
C GLN A 148 15.32 -6.07 -0.80
N LEU A 149 15.23 -7.34 -1.22
CA LEU A 149 13.96 -8.09 -1.26
C LEU A 149 13.37 -8.29 0.13
N GLU A 150 14.18 -8.60 1.15
CA GLU A 150 13.74 -8.75 2.54
C GLU A 150 13.12 -7.46 3.10
N THR A 151 13.71 -6.31 2.77
CA THR A 151 13.17 -5.00 3.18
C THR A 151 11.79 -4.75 2.57
N VAL A 152 11.63 -5.09 1.29
CA VAL A 152 10.36 -4.97 0.57
C VAL A 152 9.33 -5.95 1.14
N LEU A 153 9.69 -7.23 1.31
CA LEU A 153 8.85 -8.26 1.91
C LEU A 153 8.35 -7.86 3.31
N LYS A 154 9.22 -7.33 4.17
CA LYS A 154 8.83 -6.85 5.50
C LYS A 154 7.73 -5.79 5.44
N ARG A 155 7.83 -4.85 4.49
CA ARG A 155 6.81 -3.81 4.28
C ARG A 155 5.50 -4.42 3.77
N HIS A 156 5.57 -5.32 2.79
CA HIS A 156 4.38 -5.97 2.24
C HIS A 156 3.67 -6.85 3.28
N HIS A 157 4.42 -7.59 4.11
CA HIS A 157 3.86 -8.33 5.23
C HIS A 157 3.15 -7.43 6.24
N GLY A 158 3.77 -6.32 6.65
CA GLY A 158 3.12 -5.34 7.53
C GLY A 158 1.82 -4.80 6.93
N ARG A 159 1.83 -4.48 5.63
CA ARG A 159 0.64 -4.00 4.92
C ARG A 159 -0.45 -5.08 4.79
N LEU A 160 -0.08 -6.35 4.56
CA LEU A 160 -1.02 -7.46 4.50
C LEU A 160 -1.73 -7.68 5.84
N VAL A 161 -1.04 -7.53 6.96
CA VAL A 161 -1.66 -7.62 8.29
C VAL A 161 -2.73 -6.54 8.44
N GLY A 162 -2.38 -5.27 8.15
CA GLY A 162 -3.34 -4.17 8.23
C GLY A 162 -4.55 -4.35 7.30
N LEU A 163 -4.33 -4.80 6.06
CA LEU A 163 -5.42 -5.06 5.12
C LEU A 163 -6.34 -6.21 5.57
N ARG A 164 -5.80 -7.27 6.18
CA ARG A 164 -6.62 -8.36 6.73
C ARG A 164 -7.47 -7.91 7.90
N GLU A 165 -6.94 -7.03 8.76
CA GLU A 165 -7.71 -6.40 9.83
C GLU A 165 -8.80 -5.50 9.26
N GLU A 166 -8.49 -4.72 8.21
CA GLU A 166 -9.47 -3.87 7.51
C GLU A 166 -10.57 -4.70 6.84
N VAL A 167 -10.23 -5.82 6.20
CA VAL A 167 -11.23 -6.76 5.66
C VAL A 167 -12.17 -7.21 6.77
N ARG A 168 -11.63 -7.61 7.94
CA ARG A 168 -12.45 -8.05 9.07
C ARG A 168 -13.42 -6.96 9.55
N THR A 169 -12.93 -5.73 9.75
CA THR A 169 -13.78 -4.62 10.20
C THR A 169 -14.83 -4.25 9.15
N LEU A 170 -14.49 -4.31 7.86
CA LEU A 170 -15.42 -4.08 6.76
C LEU A 170 -16.45 -5.20 6.62
N THR A 171 -16.11 -6.46 6.92
CA THR A 171 -17.08 -7.56 6.97
C THR A 171 -18.13 -7.32 8.05
N GLU A 172 -17.71 -6.92 9.25
CA GLU A 172 -18.62 -6.57 10.34
C GLU A 172 -19.50 -5.37 9.98
N ALA A 173 -18.93 -4.33 9.35
CA ALA A 173 -19.66 -3.16 8.90
C ALA A 173 -20.67 -3.48 7.78
N ALA A 174 -20.28 -4.31 6.81
CA ALA A 174 -21.14 -4.74 5.71
C ALA A 174 -22.32 -5.59 6.22
N ALA A 175 -22.08 -6.49 7.18
CA ALA A 175 -23.14 -7.25 7.83
C ALA A 175 -24.12 -6.33 8.60
N ALA A 176 -23.61 -5.32 9.31
CA ALA A 176 -24.44 -4.36 10.02
C ALA A 176 -25.25 -3.45 9.08
N GLU A 177 -24.70 -3.10 7.91
CA GLU A 177 -25.40 -2.35 6.86
C GLU A 177 -26.49 -3.23 6.21
N ALA A 178 -26.16 -4.48 5.85
CA ALA A 178 -27.11 -5.43 5.30
C ALA A 178 -28.28 -5.69 6.25
N ALA A 179 -28.01 -5.88 7.55
CA ALA A 179 -29.05 -6.05 8.57
C ALA A 179 -29.99 -4.84 8.68
N ARG A 180 -29.45 -3.62 8.58
CA ARG A 180 -30.25 -2.38 8.59
C ARG A 180 -31.16 -2.25 7.37
N GLU A 181 -30.74 -2.81 6.25
CA GLU A 181 -31.46 -2.77 4.98
C GLU A 181 -32.32 -4.02 4.71
N GLY A 182 -32.33 -4.99 5.63
CA GLY A 182 -33.02 -6.27 5.44
C GLY A 182 -32.42 -7.16 4.34
N ARG A 183 -31.16 -6.93 3.97
CA ARG A 183 -30.39 -7.75 3.03
C ARG A 183 -29.69 -8.90 3.78
N PRO A 184 -29.44 -10.05 3.12
CA PRO A 184 -28.64 -11.12 3.71
C PRO A 184 -27.20 -10.63 3.96
N ALA A 185 -26.60 -11.08 5.07
CA ALA A 185 -25.21 -10.78 5.38
C ALA A 185 -24.27 -11.45 4.36
N PRO A 186 -23.14 -10.80 4.03
CA PRO A 186 -22.12 -11.35 3.12
C PRO A 186 -21.34 -12.51 3.72
#